data_AF-M3DSS1-F1
#
_entry.id   AF-M3DSS1-F1
#
_cell.length_a   1.000
_cell.length_b   1.000
_cell.length_c   1.000
_cell.angle_alpha   90.00
_cell.angle_beta   90.00
_cell.angle_gamma   90.00
#
_symmetry.space_group_name_H-M   'P 1'
#
loop_
_entity.id
_entity.type
_entity.pdbx_description
1 polymer ?
#
loop_
_entity_poly.entity_id
_entity_poly.type
_entity_poly.pdbx_seq_one_letter_code
_entity_poly.pdbx_strand_id
1 'polypeptide(L)' 'KLNLSGGAVVVQIMNDSPADRAGIQLMDVITEISGTKINSPEEVVSTVKKIR' A
#
# COMPACT_ATOMS: atom_id res chain seq x y z
N LYS A 1 7.77 5.21 18.99
CA LYS A 1 7.64 3.95 18.22
C LYS A 1 6.27 3.96 17.57
N LEU A 2 6.17 4.06 16.24
CA LEU A 2 4.88 3.84 15.59
C LEU A 2 4.56 2.34 15.76
N ASN A 3 3.63 2.01 16.66
CA ASN A 3 3.07 0.67 16.79
C ASN A 3 2.03 0.46 15.68
N LEU A 4 2.49 0.41 14.42
CA LEU A 4 1.67 -0.11 13.34
C LEU A 4 1.60 -1.63 13.55
N SER A 5 0.48 -2.13 14.06
CA SER A 5 0.25 -3.57 14.26
C SER A 5 0.16 -4.36 12.94
N GLY A 6 0.27 -3.66 11.80
CA GLY A 6 0.29 -4.20 10.45
C GLY A 6 0.20 -3.07 9.42
N GLY A 7 0.31 -3.43 8.15
CA GLY A 7 0.18 -2.53 6.99
C GLY A 7 1.45 -2.45 6.16
N ALA A 8 1.41 -1.66 5.10
CA ALA A 8 2.55 -1.42 4.22
C ALA A 8 2.87 0.07 4.14
N VAL A 9 4.09 0.44 4.50
CA VAL A 9 4.54 1.84 4.44
C VAL A 9 5.06 2.15 3.05
N VAL A 10 4.62 3.26 2.47
CA VAL A 10 5.08 3.76 1.18
C VAL A 10 6.42 4.46 1.36
N VAL A 11 7.49 3.79 0.92
CA VAL A 11 8.87 4.32 1.01
C VAL A 11 9.36 4.95 -0.30
N GLN A 12 8.71 4.62 -1.42
CA GLN A 12 9.04 5.11 -2.75
C GLN A 12 7.80 5.10 -3.64
N ILE A 13 7.69 6.11 -4.50
CA ILE A 13 6.68 6.19 -5.56
C ILE A 13 7.41 6.34 -6.89
N MET A 14 7.00 5.56 -7.88
CA MET A 14 7.50 5.70 -9.24
C MET A 14 6.71 6.80 -9.96
N ASN A 15 7.41 7.72 -10.63
CA ASN A 15 6.77 8.76 -11.45
C ASN A 15 5.87 8.14 -12.52
N ASP A 16 4.70 8.75 -12.73
CA ASP A 16 3.67 8.29 -13.68
C ASP A 16 3.17 6.85 -13.42
N SER A 17 3.31 6.37 -12.19
CA SER A 17 2.66 5.14 -11.76
C SER A 17 1.18 5.36 -11.43
N PRO A 18 0.35 4.31 -11.37
CA PRO A 18 -1.01 4.42 -10.86
C PRO A 18 -1.07 5.02 -9.44
N ALA A 19 -0.06 4.75 -8.61
CA ALA A 19 0.03 5.30 -7.26
C ALA A 19 0.28 6.82 -7.26
N ASP A 20 1.16 7.29 -8.14
CA ASP A 20 1.45 8.72 -8.34
C ASP A 20 0.21 9.49 -8.82
N ARG A 21 -0.47 8.97 -9.85
CA ARG A 21 -1.73 9.57 -10.35
C ARG A 21 -2.88 9.50 -9.35
N ALA A 22 -2.86 8.52 -8.44
CA ALA A 22 -3.83 8.41 -7.35
C ALA A 22 -3.52 9.38 -6.18
N GLY A 23 -2.38 10.09 -6.21
CA GLY A 23 -1.99 11.02 -5.17
C GLY A 23 -1.47 10.35 -3.90
N ILE A 24 -1.04 9.08 -3.97
CA ILE A 24 -0.38 8.41 -2.85
C ILE A 24 0.93 9.13 -2.56
N GLN A 25 1.26 9.32 -1.28
CA GLN A 25 2.44 10.05 -0.86
C GLN A 25 3.44 9.16 -0.10
N LEU A 26 4.68 9.63 -0.03
CA LEU A 26 5.70 9.00 0.82
C LEU A 26 5.23 9.04 2.27
N MET A 27 5.54 7.98 3.03
CA MET A 27 5.13 7.76 4.42
C MET A 27 3.64 7.43 4.62
N ASP A 28 2.85 7.34 3.56
CA ASP A 28 1.51 6.76 3.67
C ASP A 28 1.58 5.30 4.13
N VAL A 29 0.55 4.87 4.85
CA VAL A 29 0.42 3.48 5.32
C VAL A 29 -0.82 2.86 4.71
N ILE A 30 -0.61 1.83 3.89
CA ILE A 30 -1.67 1.03 3.29
C ILE A 30 -2.15 0.02 4.33
N THR A 31 -3.40 0.16 4.74
CA THR A 31 -4.06 -0.71 5.74
C THR A 31 -5.17 -1.58 5.13
N GLU A 32 -5.68 -1.21 3.96
CA GLU A 32 -6.73 -1.93 3.24
C GLU A 32 -6.64 -1.68 1.73
N ILE A 33 -6.98 -2.69 0.92
CA ILE A 33 -7.13 -2.58 -0.53
C ILE A 33 -8.44 -3.24 -0.93
N SER A 34 -9.38 -2.48 -1.52
CA SER A 34 -10.68 -2.99 -2.01
C SER A 34 -11.43 -3.87 -1.00
N GLY A 35 -11.53 -3.42 0.26
CA GLY A 35 -12.19 -4.19 1.34
C GLY A 35 -11.35 -5.32 1.95
N THR A 36 -10.13 -5.55 1.47
CA THR A 36 -9.21 -6.56 2.02
C THR A 36 -8.19 -5.89 2.92
N LYS A 37 -8.19 -6.23 4.22
CA LYS A 37 -7.17 -5.75 5.17
C LYS A 37 -5.77 -6.19 4.75
N ILE A 38 -4.82 -5.28 4.90
CA ILE A 38 -3.40 -5.49 4.63
C ILE A 38 -2.66 -5.42 5.96
N ASN A 39 -2.00 -6.52 6.34
CA ASN A 39 -1.20 -6.59 7.56
C ASN A 39 0.30 -6.57 7.29
N SER A 40 0.74 -6.81 6.04
CA SER A 40 2.14 -6.77 5.65
C SER A 40 2.37 -6.18 4.25
N PRO A 41 3.59 -5.72 3.92
CA PRO A 41 3.94 -5.27 2.58
C PRO A 41 3.77 -6.34 1.49
N GLU A 42 4.01 -7.61 1.81
CA GLU A 42 3.86 -8.71 0.85
C GLU A 42 2.38 -8.92 0.46
N GLU A 43 1.45 -8.68 1.38
CA GLU A 43 0.02 -8.81 1.12
C GLU A 43 -0.46 -7.82 0.06
N VAL A 44 0.11 -6.60 0.00
CA VAL A 44 -0.20 -5.60 -1.03
C VAL A 44 -0.03 -6.18 -2.43
N VAL A 45 1.12 -6.81 -2.70
CA VAL A 45 1.44 -7.38 -4.00
C VAL A 45 0.47 -8.51 -4.34
N SER A 46 0.16 -9.36 -3.36
CA SER A 46 -0.76 -10.49 -3.56
C SER A 46 -2.20 -10.03 -3.81
N THR A 47 -2.65 -8.97 -3.13
CA THR A 47 -4.02 -8.43 -3.25
C THR A 47 -4.20 -7.65 -4.54
N VAL A 48 -3.24 -6.81 -4.93
CA VAL A 48 -3.26 -6.13 -6.23
C VAL A 48 -3.26 -7.13 -7.39
N LYS A 49 -2.51 -8.24 -7.28
CA LYS A 49 -2.53 -9.32 -8.27
C LYS A 49 -3.89 -10.03 -8.39
N LYS A 50 -4.67 -10.11 -7.30
CA LYS A 50 -6.00 -10.75 -7.30
C LYS A 50 -7.10 -9.87 -7.90
N ILE A 51 -6.92 -8.56 -7.85
CA ILE A 51 -7.91 -7.57 -8.34
C ILE A 51 -7.77 -7.35 -9.86
N ARG A 52 -6.61 -7.69 -10.43
CA ARG A 52 -6.35 -7.67 -11.87
C ARG A 52 -7.01 -8.86 -12.57
#